data_AF-A0A3D1TLY3-F1
#
_entry.id   AF-A0A3D1TLY3-F1
#
_cell.length_a   1.000
_cell.length_b   1.000
_cell.length_c   1.000
_cell.angle_alpha   90.00
_cell.angle_beta   90.00
_cell.angle_gamma   90.00
#
_symmetry.space_group_name_H-M   'P 1'
#
loop_
_entity.id
_entity.type
_entity.pdbx_description
1 polymer ?
#
loop_
_entity_poly.entity_id
_entity_poly.type
_entity_poly.pdbx_seq_one_letter_code
_entity_poly.pdbx_strand_id
1 'polypeptide(L)'
;MHVIGDWEEIPPFEADADEQRFWETNRLSPALMREALVAGKADSVTITLRMDPRMLARVKRLARTRYLNYQSMIKQWIAERLEKEARDGI
;
A
#
# COMPACT_ATOMS: atom_id res chain seq x y z
N MET A 1 6.04 25.70 20.11
CA MET A 1 5.47 24.65 19.24
C MET A 1 6.28 24.64 17.94
N HIS A 2 7.19 23.69 17.81
CA HIS A 2 8.10 23.53 16.68
C HIS A 2 7.39 22.81 15.53
N VAL A 3 7.73 23.17 14.30
CA VAL A 3 7.11 22.59 13.09
C VAL A 3 8.12 21.70 12.40
N ILE A 4 7.82 20.41 12.34
CA ILE A 4 8.66 19.39 11.72
C ILE A 4 8.44 19.43 10.21
N GLY A 5 9.52 19.65 9.48
CA GLY A 5 9.55 19.71 8.02
C GLY A 5 9.96 18.40 7.38
N ASP A 6 10.72 17.57 8.09
CA ASP A 6 11.30 16.31 7.60
C ASP A 6 11.09 15.15 8.61
N TRP A 7 11.01 13.91 8.11
CA TRP A 7 10.85 12.73 8.95
C TRP A 7 12.12 12.39 9.75
N GLU A 8 13.30 12.79 9.30
CA GLU A 8 14.59 12.59 9.99
C GLU A 8 14.70 13.41 11.28
N GLU A 9 13.87 14.44 11.46
CA GLU A 9 13.80 15.24 12.68
C GLU A 9 13.08 14.51 13.84
N ILE A 10 12.38 13.40 13.54
CA ILE A 10 11.70 12.58 14.55
C ILE A 10 12.70 11.55 15.09
N PRO A 11 13.10 11.64 16.38
CA PRO A 11 14.01 10.67 16.96
C PRO A 11 13.31 9.31 17.13
N PRO A 12 14.06 8.20 17.16
CA PRO A 12 13.51 6.92 17.60
C PRO A 12 13.10 7.02 19.07
N PHE A 13 11.86 6.61 19.39
CA PHE A 13 11.35 6.59 20.76
C PHE A 13 11.50 5.18 21.35
N GLU A 14 12.03 5.09 22.57
CA GLU A 14 12.12 3.82 23.31
C GLU A 14 10.87 3.55 24.17
N ALA A 15 10.10 4.60 24.51
CA ALA A 15 8.88 4.51 25.30
C ALA A 15 7.82 5.51 24.84
N ASP A 16 6.55 5.11 24.94
CA ASP A 16 5.39 5.92 24.54
C ASP A 16 5.32 7.28 25.28
N ALA A 17 5.83 7.34 26.51
CA ALA A 17 5.87 8.56 27.31
C ALA A 17 6.81 9.64 26.70
N ASP A 18 7.88 9.21 26.02
CA ASP A 18 8.83 10.12 25.37
C ASP A 18 8.28 10.65 24.05
N GLU A 19 7.54 9.80 23.32
CA GLU A 19 6.77 10.21 22.15
C GLU A 19 5.71 11.27 22.52
N GLN A 20 4.96 11.06 23.60
CA GLN A 20 3.96 12.02 24.05
C GLN A 20 4.57 13.41 24.34
N ARG A 21 5.66 13.46 25.11
CA ARG A 21 6.36 14.71 25.44
C ARG A 21 6.89 15.41 24.19
N PHE A 22 7.34 14.63 23.20
CA PHE A 22 7.76 15.17 21.91
C PHE A 22 6.59 15.86 21.19
N TRP A 23 5.42 15.22 21.10
CA TRP A 23 4.25 15.80 20.42
C TRP A 23 3.57 16.95 21.18
N GLU A 24 3.80 17.11 22.48
CA GLU A 24 3.35 18.29 23.24
C GLU A 24 4.02 19.58 22.74
N THR A 25 5.24 19.48 22.20
CA THR A 25 6.02 20.64 21.77
C THR A 25 6.24 20.71 20.26
N ASN A 26 5.97 19.62 19.53
CA ASN A 26 6.18 19.49 18.10
C ASN A 26 4.89 19.25 17.34
N ARG A 27 4.81 19.73 16.09
CA ARG A 27 3.72 19.42 15.15
C ARG A 27 4.30 19.19 13.76
N LEU A 28 3.65 18.36 12.96
CA LEU A 28 4.02 18.18 11.56
C LEU A 28 3.69 19.42 10.73
N SER A 29 4.51 19.72 9.72
CA SER A 29 4.18 20.74 8.73
C SER A 29 3.03 20.26 7.82
N PRO A 30 2.15 21.17 7.35
CA PRO A 30 1.14 20.82 6.35
C PRO A 30 1.71 20.30 5.03
N ALA A 31 2.96 20.61 4.70
CA ALA A 31 3.65 20.06 3.54
C ALA A 31 3.99 18.58 3.77
N LEU A 32 4.67 18.26 4.88
CA LEU A 32 5.05 16.90 5.25
C LEU A 32 3.83 15.99 5.43
N MET A 33 2.73 16.50 6.03
CA MET A 33 1.46 15.77 6.12
C MET A 33 0.85 15.47 4.74
N ARG A 34 0.96 16.39 3.78
CA ARG A 34 0.47 16.15 2.41
C ARG A 34 1.32 15.14 1.66
N GLU A 35 2.63 15.16 1.87
CA GLU A 35 3.54 14.18 1.29
C GLU A 35 3.22 12.75 1.77
N ALA A 36 2.97 12.57 3.07
CA ALA A 36 2.53 11.30 3.64
C ALA A 36 1.22 10.79 3.01
N LEU A 37 0.29 11.70 2.70
CA LEU A 37 -0.98 11.37 2.05
C LEU A 37 -0.80 11.01 0.56
N VAL A 38 0.19 11.60 -0.12
CA VAL A 38 0.48 11.32 -1.53
C VAL A 38 1.26 10.01 -1.69
N ALA A 39 2.20 9.70 -0.79
CA ALA A 39 2.95 8.46 -0.79
C ALA A 39 2.06 7.20 -0.68
N GLY A 40 0.83 7.35 -0.17
CA GLY A 40 -0.16 6.27 -0.05
C GLY A 40 -0.96 5.96 -1.32
N LYS A 41 -0.88 6.77 -2.38
CA LYS A 41 -1.53 6.47 -3.67
C LYS A 41 -0.53 5.73 -4.57
N ALA A 42 -0.52 4.41 -4.48
CA ALA A 42 0.02 3.60 -5.56
C ALA A 42 -0.71 4.00 -6.86
N ASP A 43 0.01 4.59 -7.81
CA ASP A 43 -0.55 5.00 -9.09
C ASP A 43 -1.08 3.78 -9.83
N SER A 44 -2.39 3.57 -9.76
CA SER A 44 -3.05 2.47 -10.47
C SER A 44 -3.42 2.93 -11.87
N VAL A 45 -2.83 2.32 -12.89
CA VAL A 45 -3.23 2.54 -14.28
C VAL A 45 -4.37 1.61 -14.65
N THR A 46 -5.45 2.16 -15.22
CA THR A 46 -6.55 1.35 -15.75
C THR A 46 -6.12 0.69 -17.05
N ILE A 47 -6.13 -0.65 -17.08
CA ILE A 47 -5.88 -1.45 -18.28
C ILE A 47 -7.14 -2.22 -18.70
N THR A 48 -7.24 -2.54 -20.00
CA THR A 48 -8.25 -3.47 -20.51
C THR A 48 -7.57 -4.79 -20.88
N LEU A 49 -7.98 -5.89 -20.23
CA LEU A 49 -7.49 -7.24 -20.50
C LEU A 49 -8.62 -8.13 -21.05
N ARG A 50 -8.39 -8.79 -22.19
CA ARG A 50 -9.32 -9.77 -22.76
C ARG A 50 -9.02 -11.16 -22.20
N MET A 51 -10.07 -11.92 -21.85
CA MET A 51 -9.94 -13.30 -21.35
C MET A 51 -11.11 -14.16 -21.82
N ASP A 52 -10.86 -15.47 -21.89
CA ASP A 52 -11.90 -16.44 -22.23
C ASP A 52 -13.05 -16.41 -21.19
N PRO A 53 -14.33 -16.42 -21.62
CA PRO A 53 -15.47 -16.35 -20.70
C PRO A 53 -15.52 -17.49 -19.68
N ARG A 54 -15.08 -18.71 -20.04
CA ARG A 54 -15.04 -19.87 -19.14
C ARG A 54 -13.95 -19.71 -18.11
N MET A 55 -12.81 -19.12 -18.49
CA MET A 55 -11.75 -18.76 -17.54
C MET A 55 -12.26 -17.74 -16.52
N LEU A 56 -12.91 -16.65 -16.97
CA LEU A 56 -13.48 -15.65 -16.06
C LEU A 56 -14.51 -16.25 -15.10
N ALA A 57 -15.37 -17.15 -15.58
CA ALA A 57 -16.35 -17.84 -14.72
C ALA A 57 -15.68 -18.67 -13.61
N ARG A 58 -14.58 -19.36 -13.93
CA ARG A 58 -13.79 -20.12 -12.94
C ARG A 58 -13.17 -19.21 -11.89
N VAL A 59 -12.60 -18.07 -12.31
CA VAL A 59 -12.02 -17.06 -11.40
C VAL A 59 -13.09 -16.50 -10.47
N LYS A 60 -14.25 -16.09 -11.00
CA LYS A 60 -15.36 -15.58 -10.19
C LYS A 60 -15.84 -16.58 -9.13
N ARG A 61 -15.95 -17.85 -9.49
CA ARG A 61 -16.35 -18.91 -8.56
C ARG A 61 -15.35 -19.06 -7.42
N LEU A 62 -14.05 -19.11 -7.74
CA LEU A 62 -13.02 -19.27 -6.74
C LEU A 62 -12.89 -18.04 -5.82
N ALA A 63 -13.03 -16.83 -6.37
CA ALA A 63 -13.03 -15.59 -5.60
C ALA A 63 -14.16 -15.57 -4.57
N ARG A 64 -15.36 -16.02 -4.96
CA ARG A 64 -16.51 -16.13 -4.07
C ARG A 64 -16.27 -17.11 -2.93
N THR A 65 -15.63 -18.26 -3.19
CA THR A 65 -15.27 -19.23 -2.15
C THR A 65 -14.29 -18.66 -1.14
N ARG A 66 -13.46 -17.69 -1.53
CA ARG A 66 -12.48 -17.02 -0.67
C ARG A 66 -12.97 -15.68 -0.12
N TYR A 67 -14.24 -15.32 -0.33
CA TYR A 67 -14.84 -14.04 0.06
C TYR A 67 -14.07 -12.81 -0.48
N LEU A 68 -13.50 -12.91 -1.68
CA LEU A 68 -12.75 -11.84 -2.35
C LEU A 68 -13.44 -11.36 -3.63
N ASN A 69 -13.19 -10.10 -4.02
CA ASN A 69 -13.55 -9.61 -5.35
C ASN A 69 -12.64 -10.29 -6.40
N TYR A 70 -13.23 -10.80 -7.49
CA TYR A 70 -12.49 -11.45 -8.57
C TYR A 70 -11.41 -10.55 -9.19
N GLN A 71 -11.63 -9.23 -9.25
CA GLN A 71 -10.63 -8.27 -9.74
C GLN A 71 -9.42 -8.20 -8.80
N SER A 72 -9.66 -8.17 -7.48
CA SER A 72 -8.59 -8.21 -6.48
C SER A 72 -7.82 -9.52 -6.53
N MET A 73 -8.53 -10.64 -6.70
CA MET A 73 -7.91 -11.97 -6.83
C MET A 73 -7.01 -12.06 -8.08
N ILE A 74 -7.45 -11.53 -9.22
CA ILE A 74 -6.62 -11.47 -10.44
C ILE A 74 -5.36 -10.63 -10.19
N LYS A 75 -5.50 -9.45 -9.56
CA LYS A 75 -4.35 -8.59 -9.23
C LYS A 75 -3.33 -9.32 -8.34
N GLN A 76 -3.80 -10.00 -7.30
CA GLN A 76 -2.95 -10.74 -6.39
C GLN A 76 -2.19 -11.87 -7.12
N TRP A 77 -2.86 -12.67 -7.93
CA TRP A 77 -2.19 -13.75 -8.67
C TRP A 77 -1.16 -13.26 -9.69
N ILE A 78 -1.43 -12.13 -10.35
CA ILE A 78 -0.46 -11.51 -11.26
C ILE A 78 0.77 -11.06 -10.46
N ALA A 79 0.58 -10.42 -9.30
CA ALA A 79 1.68 -10.02 -8.42
C ALA A 79 2.51 -11.23 -7.95
N GLU A 80 1.85 -12.29 -7.43
CA GLU A 80 2.50 -13.52 -7.01
C GLU A 80 3.30 -14.17 -8.16
N ARG A 81 2.76 -14.15 -9.38
CA ARG A 81 3.45 -14.71 -10.55
C ARG A 81 4.66 -13.85 -10.95
N LEU A 82 4.53 -12.53 -10.92
CA LEU A 82 5.64 -11.60 -11.22
C LEU A 82 6.77 -11.72 -10.21
N GLU A 83 6.45 -11.79 -8.91
CA GLU A 83 7.43 -12.00 -7.85
C GLU A 83 8.17 -13.33 -8.02
N LYS A 84 7.44 -14.38 -8.41
CA LYS A 84 8.04 -15.68 -8.70
C LYS A 84 8.98 -15.61 -9.90
N GLU A 85 8.57 -15.00 -11.01
CA GLU A 85 9.43 -14.87 -12.20
C GLU A 85 10.66 -14.00 -11.93
N ALA A 86 10.51 -12.92 -11.14
CA ALA A 86 11.64 -12.09 -10.73
C ALA A 86 12.64 -12.86 -9.85
N ARG A 87 12.16 -13.82 -9.04
CA ARG A 87 13.01 -14.69 -8.21
C ARG A 87 13.67 -15.80 -9.03
N ASP A 88 12.97 -16.34 -10.01
CA ASP A 88 13.41 -17.48 -10.83
C ASP A 88 14.35 -17.07 -11.99
N GLY A 89 14.65 -15.77 -12.13
CA GLY A 89 15.74 -15.25 -12.95
C GLY A 89 15.33 -14.88 -14.38
N ILE A 90 14.80 -13.66 -14.51
CA ILE A 90 15.13 -12.76 -15.62
C ILE A 90 16.23 -11.83 -15.12
#